data_AF-A0A9W9P9M1-F1
#
_entry.id   AF-A0A9W9P9M1-F1
#
_cell.length_a   1.000
_cell.length_b   1.000
_cell.length_c   1.000
_cell.angle_alpha   90.00
_cell.angle_beta   90.00
_cell.angle_gamma   90.00
#
_symmetry.space_group_name_H-M   'P 1'
#
loop_
_entity.id
_entity.type
_entity.pdbx_description
1 polymer ?
#
loop_
_entity_poly.entity_id
_entity_poly.type
_entity_poly.pdbx_seq_one_letter_code
_entity_poly.pdbx_strand_id
1 'polypeptide(L)'
;MSTVNLVKYYFYRGMMPKDPELLQNMVSLAYQTARDRKLYPKAILIRSGSHKTTTINGRHQEDPNGWHLTFRYKDSTQLANGSHTACHGYTPGKDVWELVKSTHAGVKSDSVLKKNGKPVWPAENELEVAPEIGYGHL
;
A
#
# COMPACT_ATOMS: atom_id res chain seq x y z
N MET A 1 -27.85 -3.83 -2.45
CA MET A 1 -26.95 -4.66 -3.28
C MET A 1 -25.52 -4.38 -2.81
N SER A 2 -24.85 -5.35 -2.18
CA SER A 2 -23.44 -5.20 -1.81
C SER A 2 -22.59 -5.38 -3.07
N THR A 3 -21.93 -4.32 -3.52
CA THR A 3 -20.94 -4.41 -4.60
C THR A 3 -19.66 -4.97 -4.01
N VAL A 4 -19.31 -6.21 -4.41
CA VAL A 4 -17.99 -6.78 -4.11
C VAL A 4 -16.96 -5.92 -4.84
N ASN A 5 -16.14 -5.18 -4.10
CA ASN A 5 -15.02 -4.46 -4.70
C ASN A 5 -13.85 -5.43 -4.82
N LEU A 6 -13.65 -5.98 -6.01
CA LEU A 6 -12.47 -6.80 -6.31
C LEU A 6 -11.24 -5.89 -6.34
N VAL A 7 -10.28 -6.17 -5.44
CA VAL A 7 -9.03 -5.43 -5.30
C VAL A 7 -7.86 -6.38 -5.49
N LYS A 8 -6.95 -6.07 -6.41
CA LYS A 8 -5.68 -6.79 -6.56
C LYS A 8 -4.65 -6.25 -5.57
N TYR A 9 -4.05 -7.14 -4.78
CA TYR A 9 -2.99 -6.78 -3.85
C TYR A 9 -1.65 -7.25 -4.43
N TYR A 10 -0.71 -6.32 -4.50
CA TYR A 10 0.61 -6.55 -5.05
C TYR A 10 1.67 -6.36 -3.98
N PHE A 11 2.74 -7.13 -4.09
CA PHE A 11 4.00 -6.94 -3.38
C PHE A 11 5.12 -6.80 -4.42
N TYR A 12 6.23 -6.16 -4.06
CA TYR A 12 7.43 -6.31 -4.87
C TYR A 12 7.88 -7.78 -4.85
N ARG A 13 8.46 -8.26 -5.96
CA ARG A 13 8.99 -9.63 -6.03
C ARG A 13 9.93 -9.95 -4.85
N GLY A 14 9.69 -11.09 -4.19
CA GLY A 14 10.42 -11.54 -3.01
C GLY A 14 10.03 -10.85 -1.70
N MET A 15 9.01 -9.98 -1.71
CA MET A 15 8.54 -9.27 -0.51
C MET A 15 7.16 -9.74 -0.03
N MET A 16 6.47 -10.63 -0.75
CA MET A 16 5.23 -11.20 -0.24
C MET A 16 5.51 -12.09 0.99
N PRO A 17 4.81 -11.88 2.12
CA PRO A 17 4.97 -12.73 3.29
C PRO A 17 4.65 -14.20 2.98
N LYS A 18 5.50 -15.10 3.48
CA LYS A 18 5.24 -16.55 3.44
C LYS A 18 4.31 -17.02 4.56
N ASP A 19 4.30 -16.28 5.66
CA ASP A 19 3.39 -16.50 6.77
C ASP A 19 1.98 -16.00 6.39
N PRO A 20 0.95 -16.88 6.37
CA PRO A 20 -0.40 -16.51 5.99
C PRO A 20 -1.03 -15.45 6.90
N GLU A 21 -0.73 -15.48 8.20
CA GLU A 21 -1.29 -14.52 9.17
C GLU A 21 -0.73 -13.11 8.90
N LEU A 22 0.60 -13.00 8.74
CA LEU A 22 1.23 -11.74 8.35
C LEU A 22 0.71 -11.22 7.02
N LEU A 23 0.54 -12.08 6.01
CA LEU A 23 -0.05 -11.68 4.72
C LEU A 23 -1.46 -11.09 4.92
N GLN A 24 -2.32 -11.80 5.65
CA GLN A 24 -3.69 -11.35 5.92
C GLN A 24 -3.72 -10.01 6.67
N ASN A 25 -2.84 -9.85 7.66
CA ASN A 25 -2.72 -8.61 8.43
C ASN A 25 -2.26 -7.43 7.57
N MET A 26 -1.27 -7.63 6.70
CA MET A 26 -0.80 -6.58 5.79
C MET A 26 -1.86 -6.17 4.76
N VAL A 27 -2.59 -7.15 4.20
CA VAL A 27 -3.69 -6.91 3.25
C VAL A 27 -4.85 -6.17 3.94
N SER A 28 -5.21 -6.59 5.15
CA SER A 28 -6.26 -5.96 5.96
C SER A 28 -5.92 -4.50 6.27
N LEU A 29 -4.71 -4.23 6.76
CA LEU A 29 -4.25 -2.88 7.07
C LEU A 29 -4.21 -1.99 5.81
N ALA A 30 -3.79 -2.54 4.67
CA ALA A 30 -3.79 -1.81 3.40
C ALA A 30 -5.22 -1.41 2.98
N TYR A 31 -6.18 -2.32 3.12
CA TYR A 31 -7.57 -2.03 2.79
C TYR A 31 -8.22 -1.02 3.75
N GLN A 32 -7.97 -1.16 5.05
CA GLN A 32 -8.42 -0.20 6.07
C GLN A 32 -7.85 1.20 5.79
N THR A 33 -6.58 1.28 5.40
CA THR A 33 -5.92 2.54 5.04
C THR A 33 -6.58 3.20 3.82
N ALA A 34 -6.94 2.44 2.78
CA ALA A 34 -7.72 2.96 1.66
C ALA A 34 -9.07 3.51 2.10
N ARG A 35 -9.78 2.75 2.93
CA ARG A 35 -11.12 3.11 3.46
C ARG A 35 -11.09 4.39 4.28
N ASP A 36 -10.11 4.55 5.17
CA ASP A 36 -9.92 5.76 5.98
C ASP A 36 -9.71 7.02 5.10
N ARG A 37 -9.02 6.84 3.97
CA ARG A 37 -8.85 7.91 2.95
C ARG A 37 -10.00 8.02 1.94
N LYS A 38 -11.08 7.25 2.11
CA LYS A 38 -12.23 7.16 1.17
C LYS A 38 -11.78 6.85 -0.28
N LEU A 39 -10.71 6.08 -0.41
CA LEU A 39 -10.23 5.59 -1.71
C LEU A 39 -11.02 4.34 -2.09
N TYR A 40 -11.32 4.19 -3.39
CA TYR A 40 -11.98 3.01 -3.96
C TYR A 40 -10.99 2.24 -4.85
N PRO A 41 -9.98 1.59 -4.27
CA PRO A 41 -8.92 0.98 -5.06
C PRO A 41 -9.43 -0.22 -5.85
N LYS A 42 -8.80 -0.41 -7.01
CA LYS A 42 -8.80 -1.63 -7.83
C LYS A 42 -7.47 -2.38 -7.73
N ALA A 43 -6.39 -1.65 -7.44
CA ALA A 43 -5.08 -2.21 -7.17
C ALA A 43 -4.43 -1.53 -5.97
N ILE A 44 -3.78 -2.32 -5.12
CA ILE A 44 -3.00 -1.85 -3.97
C ILE A 44 -1.61 -2.49 -4.05
N LEU A 45 -0.56 -1.69 -4.03
CA LEU A 45 0.82 -2.16 -3.88
C LEU A 45 1.27 -1.93 -2.43
N ILE A 46 1.54 -3.02 -1.72
CA ILE A 46 2.09 -3.03 -0.37
C ILE A 46 3.62 -2.99 -0.50
N ARG A 47 4.21 -1.81 -0.25
CA ARG A 47 5.61 -1.52 -0.62
C ARG A 47 6.63 -1.91 0.43
N SER A 48 6.20 -2.19 1.65
CA SER A 48 7.08 -2.35 2.79
C SER A 48 6.42 -3.20 3.87
N GLY A 49 7.23 -3.92 4.64
CA GLY A 49 6.83 -4.34 5.99
C GLY A 49 6.71 -3.13 6.94
N SER A 50 6.42 -3.41 8.21
CA SER A 50 6.36 -2.39 9.26
C SER A 50 7.73 -1.76 9.51
N HIS A 51 7.77 -0.43 9.51
CA HIS A 51 8.99 0.35 9.75
C HIS A 51 8.66 1.72 10.35
N LYS A 52 9.66 2.40 10.91
CA LYS A 52 9.50 3.70 11.60
C LYS A 52 10.27 4.85 10.95
N THR A 53 10.65 4.71 9.69
CA THR A 53 11.55 5.66 9.01
C THR A 53 10.97 6.12 7.68
N THR A 54 11.11 7.40 7.35
CA THR A 54 10.61 7.98 6.10
C THR A 54 11.67 8.86 5.44
N THR A 55 11.33 9.56 4.36
CA THR A 55 12.17 10.62 3.80
C THR A 55 11.47 11.97 3.97
N ILE A 56 12.03 12.86 4.80
CA ILE A 56 11.54 14.22 5.02
C ILE A 56 12.63 15.18 4.51
N ASN A 57 12.26 16.15 3.67
CA ASN A 57 13.19 17.12 3.07
C ASN A 57 14.45 16.47 2.46
N GLY A 58 14.27 15.33 1.78
CA GLY A 58 15.35 14.58 1.12
C GLY A 58 16.21 13.70 2.05
N ARG A 59 16.04 13.80 3.37
CA ARG A 59 16.81 13.03 4.36
C ARG A 59 16.02 11.82 4.86
N HIS A 60 16.68 10.67 4.93
CA HIS A 60 16.11 9.48 5.55
C HIS A 60 16.26 9.58 7.07
N GLN A 61 15.15 9.49 7.79
CA GLN A 61 15.10 9.69 9.24
C GLN A 61 13.90 8.97 9.84
N GLU A 62 13.80 8.93 11.17
CA GLU A 62 12.59 8.46 11.84
C GLU A 62 11.37 9.29 11.44
N ASP A 63 10.26 8.60 11.19
CA ASP A 63 8.97 9.23 10.93
C ASP A 63 8.40 9.74 12.26
N PRO A 64 8.08 11.04 12.39
CA PRO A 64 7.50 11.60 13.61
C PRO A 64 6.19 10.91 14.05
N ASN A 65 5.53 10.22 13.13
CA ASN A 65 4.29 9.50 13.40
C ASN A 65 4.51 8.04 13.82
N GLY A 66 5.76 7.56 13.83
CA GLY A 66 6.12 6.23 14.31
C GLY A 66 5.98 5.11 13.29
N TRP A 67 5.55 3.94 13.77
CA TRP A 67 5.45 2.71 13.00
C TRP A 67 4.36 2.81 11.92
N HIS A 68 4.69 2.34 10.73
CA HIS A 68 3.75 2.34 9.60
C HIS A 68 4.14 1.36 8.50
N LEU A 69 3.18 1.13 7.61
CA LEU A 69 3.40 0.55 6.31
C LEU A 69 3.17 1.60 5.22
N THR A 70 3.93 1.49 4.14
CA THR A 70 3.78 2.32 2.95
C THR A 70 3.00 1.56 1.88
N PHE A 71 1.95 2.21 1.37
CA PHE A 71 1.08 1.67 0.33
C PHE A 71 1.03 2.59 -0.89
N ARG A 72 0.63 2.02 -2.03
CA ARG A 72 0.19 2.75 -3.22
C ARG A 72 -1.15 2.22 -3.67
N TYR A 73 -2.03 3.11 -4.08
CA TYR A 73 -3.40 2.77 -4.51
C TYR A 73 -3.62 3.24 -5.93
N LYS A 74 -4.42 2.46 -6.66
CA LYS A 74 -5.00 2.86 -7.93
C LYS A 74 -6.49 2.59 -7.90
N ASP A 75 -7.29 3.62 -8.15
CA ASP A 75 -8.67 3.46 -8.61
C ASP A 75 -8.71 3.16 -10.12
N SER A 76 -9.93 3.03 -10.68
CA SER A 76 -10.12 2.75 -12.11
C SER A 76 -9.51 3.82 -13.03
N THR A 77 -9.60 5.09 -12.66
CA THR A 77 -9.06 6.22 -13.44
C THR A 77 -7.54 6.20 -13.40
N GLN A 78 -6.98 5.95 -12.22
CA GLN A 78 -5.54 5.86 -12.00
C GLN A 78 -4.91 4.69 -12.74
N LEU A 79 -5.62 3.55 -12.83
CA LEU A 79 -5.23 2.43 -13.67
C LEU A 79 -5.16 2.83 -15.16
N ALA A 80 -6.20 3.49 -15.67
CA ALA A 80 -6.24 3.92 -17.07
C ALA A 80 -5.13 4.93 -17.42
N ASN A 81 -4.80 5.81 -16.46
CA ASN A 81 -3.86 6.91 -16.69
C ASN A 81 -2.40 6.59 -16.27
N GLY A 82 -2.11 5.40 -15.76
CA GLY A 82 -0.77 5.04 -15.29
C GLY A 82 -0.29 5.93 -14.13
N SER A 83 -1.14 6.09 -13.11
CA SER A 83 -0.85 6.90 -11.93
C SER A 83 -1.26 6.19 -10.64
N HIS A 84 -0.85 6.73 -9.49
CA HIS A 84 -1.18 6.18 -8.18
C HIS A 84 -1.22 7.25 -7.08
N THR A 85 -1.88 6.91 -5.98
CA THR A 85 -1.83 7.67 -4.71
C THR A 85 -0.95 6.95 -3.71
N ALA A 86 -0.04 7.68 -3.06
CA ALA A 86 0.82 7.17 -2.01
C ALA A 86 0.18 7.39 -0.63
N CYS A 87 0.10 6.36 0.21
CA CYS A 87 -0.36 6.51 1.60
C CYS A 87 0.55 5.80 2.59
N HIS A 88 0.53 6.27 3.83
CA HIS A 88 1.01 5.51 4.99
C HIS A 88 -0.19 5.10 5.85
N GLY A 89 -0.19 3.86 6.33
CA GLY A 89 -1.07 3.41 7.41
C GLY A 89 -0.23 3.23 8.67
N TYR A 90 -0.47 4.09 9.67
CA TYR A 90 0.30 4.09 10.91
C TYR A 90 -0.30 3.14 11.93
N THR A 91 0.57 2.49 12.68
CA THR A 91 0.23 1.49 13.71
C THR A 91 0.88 1.88 15.04
N PRO A 92 0.36 1.36 16.18
CA PRO A 92 0.93 1.68 17.50
C PRO A 92 2.35 1.12 17.70
N GLY A 93 2.71 0.06 16.96
CA GLY A 93 3.95 -0.68 17.13
C GLY A 93 4.32 -1.50 15.89
N LYS A 94 5.53 -2.07 15.91
CA LYS A 94 6.10 -2.83 14.78
C LYS A 94 5.20 -3.96 14.31
N ASP A 95 4.75 -4.80 15.23
CA ASP A 95 3.99 -6.02 14.94
C ASP A 95 2.53 -5.89 15.41
N VAL A 96 2.01 -4.66 15.40
CA VAL A 96 0.60 -4.33 15.70
C VAL A 96 -0.06 -3.90 14.40
N TRP A 97 -1.19 -4.50 14.05
CA TRP A 97 -1.82 -4.37 12.73
C TRP A 97 -3.09 -3.51 12.73
N GLU A 98 -3.35 -2.82 13.84
CA GLU A 98 -4.45 -1.88 13.99
C GLU A 98 -4.09 -0.52 13.38
N LEU A 99 -4.99 0.02 12.55
CA LEU A 99 -4.82 1.34 11.96
C LEU A 99 -5.10 2.42 13.01
N VAL A 100 -4.11 3.26 13.29
CA VAL A 100 -4.27 4.46 14.15
C VAL A 100 -4.69 5.66 13.32
N LYS A 101 -4.02 5.86 12.18
CA LYS A 101 -4.28 6.96 11.25
C LYS A 101 -3.70 6.64 9.89
N SER A 102 -4.20 7.31 8.86
CA SER A 102 -3.58 7.28 7.54
C SER A 102 -3.22 8.67 7.02
N THR A 103 -2.21 8.72 6.16
CA THR A 103 -1.88 9.91 5.38
C THR A 103 -1.89 9.56 3.91
N HIS A 104 -2.09 10.54 3.03
CA HIS A 104 -1.88 10.36 1.61
C HIS A 104 -1.12 11.55 1.03
N ALA A 105 -0.31 11.29 0.01
CA ALA A 105 0.26 12.31 -0.85
C ALA A 105 -0.64 12.53 -2.07
N GLY A 106 -0.33 13.57 -2.84
CA GLY A 106 -0.95 13.79 -4.16
C GLY A 106 -0.69 12.63 -5.13
N VAL A 107 -1.48 12.61 -6.20
CA VAL A 107 -1.36 11.63 -7.30
C VAL A 107 -0.02 11.80 -8.01
N LYS A 108 0.62 10.68 -8.36
CA LYS A 108 1.91 10.62 -9.07
C LYS A 108 1.83 9.66 -10.24
N SER A 109 2.60 9.91 -11.30
CA SER A 109 2.77 8.93 -12.37
C SER A 109 3.52 7.70 -11.87
N ASP A 110 3.19 6.53 -12.41
CA ASP A 110 3.87 5.27 -12.12
C ASP A 110 5.35 5.28 -12.50
N SER A 111 5.70 6.08 -13.52
CA SER A 111 7.06 6.24 -14.03
C SER A 111 7.98 7.04 -13.11
N VAL A 112 7.45 7.64 -12.03
CA VAL A 112 8.28 8.30 -11.02
C VAL A 112 9.32 7.30 -10.50
N LEU A 113 10.59 7.66 -10.60
CA LEU A 113 11.68 6.78 -10.24
C LEU A 113 11.99 6.86 -8.74
N LYS A 114 12.30 5.70 -8.17
CA LYS A 114 12.99 5.59 -6.88
C LYS A 114 14.44 6.02 -7.04
N LYS A 115 15.14 6.26 -5.92
CA LYS A 115 16.58 6.60 -5.91
C LYS A 115 17.45 5.59 -6.67
N ASN A 116 17.02 4.34 -6.77
CA ASN A 116 17.73 3.27 -7.49
C ASN A 116 17.36 3.18 -8.98
N GLY A 117 16.72 4.21 -9.55
CA GLY A 117 16.37 4.27 -10.98
C GLY A 117 15.21 3.37 -11.39
N LYS A 118 14.62 2.58 -10.48
CA LYS A 118 13.43 1.76 -10.78
C LYS A 118 12.14 2.55 -10.59
N PRO A 119 11.09 2.30 -11.40
CA PRO A 119 9.79 2.93 -11.19
C PRO A 119 9.22 2.61 -9.80
N VAL A 120 8.46 3.56 -9.26
CA VAL A 120 7.75 3.38 -7.99
C VAL A 120 6.69 2.30 -8.13
N TRP A 121 6.00 2.26 -9.27
CA TRP A 121 5.10 1.18 -9.66
C TRP A 121 5.69 0.44 -10.88
N PRO A 122 6.36 -0.71 -10.66
CA PRO A 122 7.00 -1.45 -11.74
C PRO A 122 5.98 -2.26 -12.56
N ALA A 123 6.47 -2.86 -13.65
CA ALA A 123 5.67 -3.76 -14.46
C ALA A 123 5.20 -4.98 -13.64
N GLU A 124 4.05 -5.55 -14.00
CA GLU A 124 3.45 -6.65 -13.22
C GLU A 124 4.35 -7.87 -13.09
N ASN A 125 5.24 -8.12 -14.06
CA ASN A 125 6.20 -9.21 -13.95
C ASN A 125 7.22 -9.00 -12.81
N GLU A 126 7.48 -7.77 -12.35
CA GLU A 126 8.31 -7.48 -11.18
C GLU A 126 7.52 -7.47 -9.86
N LEU A 127 6.24 -7.83 -9.89
CA LEU A 127 5.34 -7.88 -8.74
C LEU A 127 4.91 -9.33 -8.44
N GLU A 128 4.60 -9.57 -7.18
CA GLU A 128 3.88 -10.75 -6.70
C GLU A 128 2.44 -10.35 -6.43
N VAL A 129 1.48 -11.19 -6.84
CA VAL A 129 0.05 -10.97 -6.61
C VAL A 129 -0.37 -11.84 -5.43
N ALA A 130 -0.92 -11.23 -4.39
CA ALA A 130 -1.50 -11.99 -3.28
C ALA A 130 -2.68 -12.82 -3.80
N PRO A 131 -2.95 -14.01 -3.23
CA PRO A 131 -4.18 -14.76 -3.50
C PRO A 131 -5.41 -13.86 -3.40
N GLU A 132 -6.42 -14.10 -4.22
CA GLU A 132 -7.65 -13.30 -4.17
C GLU A 132 -8.28 -13.38 -2.77
N ILE A 133 -8.24 -12.27 -2.05
CA ILE A 133 -8.92 -12.11 -0.77
C ILE A 133 -10.14 -11.24 -1.04
N GLY A 134 -11.32 -11.85 -1.02
CA GLY A 134 -12.58 -11.14 -1.14
C GLY A 134 -12.91 -10.38 0.15
N TYR A 135 -12.95 -9.05 0.09
CA TYR A 135 -13.53 -8.24 1.18
C TYR A 135 -14.98 -7.91 0.84
N GLY A 136 -15.91 -8.45 1.62
CA GLY A 136 -17.33 -8.11 1.55
C GLY A 136 -17.61 -6.80 2.29
N HIS A 137 -18.48 -5.96 1.71
CA HIS A 137 -19.09 -4.85 2.43
C HIS A 137 -20.40 -5.34 3.04
N LEU A 138 -20.55 -5.27 4.36
CA LEU A 138 -21.85 -5.27 5.02
C LEU A 138 -22.36 -3.84 5.13
#